data_AF-A0A7T7R8T8-F1
#
_entry.id   AF-A0A7T7R8T8-F1
#
_cell.length_a   1.000
_cell.length_b   1.000
_cell.length_c   1.000
_cell.angle_alpha   90.00
_cell.angle_beta   90.00
_cell.angle_gamma   90.00
#
_symmetry.space_group_name_H-M   'P 1'
#
loop_
_entity.id
_entity.type
_entity.pdbx_description
1 polymer ?
#
loop_
_entity_poly.entity_id
_entity_poly.type
_entity_poly.pdbx_seq_one_letter_code
_entity_poly.pdbx_strand_id
1 'polypeptide(L)'
;MTEDAQLKIRLPQDLKSIIEGRAKLNHRTMNGEIVSILEKSLKSETNSGRSIFFNDMNCVDNIKEVSLREQQDYIMKCISDLFYENPEYDLINVETLNDGYKIRYWYSIPASQDARRK
;
A
#
# COMPACT_ATOMS: atom_id res chain seq x y z
N MET A 1 5.27 14.84 28.21
CA MET A 1 3.87 14.53 27.90
C MET A 1 3.50 15.37 26.70
N THR A 2 3.34 14.77 25.53
CA THR A 2 2.85 15.47 24.34
C THR A 2 1.34 15.55 24.48
N GLU A 3 0.81 16.73 24.83
CA GLU A 3 -0.63 16.94 24.88
C GLU A 3 -1.21 16.81 23.46
N ASP A 4 -2.29 16.05 23.31
CA ASP A 4 -3.00 15.97 22.03
C ASP A 4 -3.52 17.35 21.62
N ALA A 5 -3.11 17.82 20.45
CA ALA A 5 -3.54 19.10 19.93
C ALA A 5 -5.07 19.11 19.71
N GLN A 6 -5.78 20.02 20.39
CA GLN A 6 -7.24 20.13 20.26
C GLN A 6 -7.63 21.07 19.13
N LEU A 7 -8.41 20.57 18.17
CA LEU A 7 -8.92 21.34 17.04
C LEU A 7 -10.42 21.63 17.21
N LYS A 8 -10.81 22.91 17.11
CA LYS A 8 -12.23 23.33 17.08
C LYS A 8 -12.63 23.69 15.66
N ILE A 9 -13.52 22.90 15.05
CA ILE A 9 -13.97 23.08 13.65
C ILE A 9 -15.45 23.44 13.61
N ARG A 10 -15.83 24.34 12.70
CA ARG A 10 -17.22 24.59 12.34
C ARG A 10 -17.55 23.83 11.05
N LEU A 11 -18.60 23.03 11.08
CA LEU A 11 -19.03 22.20 9.95
C LEU A 11 -20.46 22.58 9.54
N PRO A 12 -20.80 22.53 8.24
CA PRO A 12 -22.18 22.54 7.80
C PRO A 12 -22.99 21.41 8.45
N GLN A 13 -24.27 21.66 8.72
CA GLN A 13 -25.14 20.70 9.43
C GLN A 13 -25.23 19.36 8.69
N ASP A 14 -25.39 19.39 7.36
CA ASP A 14 -25.50 18.18 6.53
C ASP A 14 -24.24 17.31 6.63
N LEU A 15 -23.07 17.95 6.58
CA LEU A 15 -21.79 17.25 6.68
C LEU A 15 -21.61 16.59 8.05
N LYS A 16 -22.01 17.30 9.11
CA LYS A 16 -21.98 16.75 10.47
C LYS A 16 -22.87 15.50 10.57
N SER A 17 -24.09 15.55 10.04
CA SER A 17 -25.02 14.41 10.06
C SER A 17 -24.49 13.20 9.29
N ILE A 18 -23.82 13.42 8.15
CA ILE A 18 -23.17 12.34 7.40
C ILE A 18 -22.06 11.69 8.23
N ILE A 19 -21.19 12.48 8.84
CA ILE A 19 -20.08 11.97 9.66
C ILE A 19 -20.61 11.22 10.89
N GLU A 20 -21.65 11.72 11.53
CA GLU A 20 -22.33 11.05 12.64
C GLU A 20 -22.88 9.67 12.25
N GLY A 21 -23.54 9.58 11.09
CA GLY A 21 -24.05 8.30 10.56
C GLY A 21 -22.92 7.31 10.32
N ARG A 22 -21.83 7.75 9.68
CA ARG A 22 -20.65 6.92 9.41
C ARG A 22 -19.95 6.47 10.69
N ALA A 23 -19.78 7.37 11.65
CA ALA A 23 -19.17 7.06 12.94
C ALA A 23 -19.94 5.94 13.67
N LYS A 24 -21.28 5.99 13.66
CA LYS A 24 -22.12 4.92 14.22
C LYS A 24 -21.95 3.59 13.50
N LEU A 25 -21.97 3.61 12.16
CA LEU A 25 -21.79 2.40 11.34
C LEU A 25 -20.41 1.77 11.53
N ASN A 26 -19.38 2.60 11.69
CA ASN A 26 -18.00 2.16 11.88
C ASN A 26 -17.63 1.90 13.34
N HIS A 27 -18.60 1.98 14.27
CA HIS A 27 -18.39 1.82 15.71
C HIS A 27 -17.28 2.73 16.30
N ARG A 28 -17.21 3.97 15.83
CA ARG A 28 -16.23 4.98 16.26
C ARG A 28 -16.90 6.19 16.89
N THR A 29 -16.15 6.94 17.68
CA THR A 29 -16.55 8.29 18.08
C THR A 29 -16.49 9.21 16.86
N MET A 30 -17.24 10.32 16.91
CA MET A 30 -17.23 11.29 15.82
C MET A 30 -15.82 11.84 15.54
N ASN A 31 -15.08 12.17 16.60
CA ASN A 31 -13.68 12.60 16.47
C ASN A 31 -12.82 11.50 15.84
N GLY A 32 -12.98 10.24 16.26
CA GLY A 32 -12.23 9.12 15.71
C GLY A 32 -12.52 8.91 14.22
N GLU A 33 -13.76 9.08 13.78
CA GLU A 33 -14.11 9.01 12.36
C GLU A 33 -13.56 10.20 11.56
N ILE A 34 -13.61 11.43 12.12
CA ILE A 34 -13.01 12.61 11.48
C ILE A 34 -11.51 12.40 11.27
N VAL A 35 -10.78 11.96 12.30
CA VAL A 35 -9.35 11.67 12.21
C VAL A 35 -9.10 10.58 11.17
N SER A 36 -9.87 9.49 11.18
CA SER A 36 -9.71 8.40 10.20
C SER A 36 -9.94 8.87 8.75
N ILE A 37 -10.92 9.74 8.51
CA ILE A 37 -11.18 10.32 7.20
C ILE A 37 -10.01 11.22 6.78
N LEU A 38 -9.52 12.08 7.67
CA LEU A 38 -8.39 12.97 7.40
C LEU A 38 -7.12 12.17 7.10
N GLU A 39 -6.80 11.16 7.91
CA GLU A 39 -5.67 10.27 7.67
C GLU A 39 -5.79 9.56 6.33
N LYS A 40 -6.98 9.05 5.99
CA LYS A 40 -7.21 8.38 4.72
C LYS A 40 -7.07 9.34 3.54
N SER A 41 -7.58 10.56 3.67
CA SER A 41 -7.45 11.60 2.64
C SER A 41 -5.99 11.97 2.41
N LEU A 42 -5.25 12.23 3.49
CA LEU A 42 -3.83 12.59 3.42
C LEU A 42 -2.97 11.43 2.91
N LYS A 43 -3.25 10.18 3.32
CA LYS A 43 -2.61 8.97 2.77
C LYS A 43 -2.97 8.75 1.30
N SER A 44 -4.17 9.14 0.88
CA SER A 44 -4.56 9.08 -0.53
C SER A 44 -3.89 10.17 -1.37
N GLU A 45 -3.64 11.35 -0.79
CA GLU A 45 -2.85 12.41 -1.44
C GLU A 45 -1.38 12.02 -1.59
N THR A 46 -0.78 11.34 -0.60
CA THR A 46 0.57 10.76 -0.77
C THR A 46 0.61 9.68 -1.86
N ASN A 47 -0.51 9.02 -2.15
CA ASN A 47 -0.65 8.06 -3.26
C ASN A 47 -1.07 8.71 -4.59
N SER A 48 -1.55 9.96 -4.59
CA SER A 48 -1.95 10.67 -5.83
C SER A 48 -0.74 11.00 -6.72
N GLY A 49 0.44 11.09 -6.11
CA GLY A 49 1.73 11.25 -6.77
C GLY A 49 2.49 9.94 -6.95
N ARG A 50 1.82 8.78 -6.96
CA ARG A 50 2.49 7.48 -7.14
C ARG A 50 1.85 6.71 -8.29
N SER A 51 2.68 5.94 -8.99
CA SER A 51 2.25 5.11 -10.10
C SER A 51 2.36 3.65 -9.72
N ILE A 52 1.32 2.88 -10.04
CA ILE A 52 1.26 1.45 -9.76
C ILE A 52 1.81 0.67 -10.95
N PHE A 53 2.63 -0.32 -10.65
CA PHE A 53 3.22 -1.26 -11.58
C PHE A 53 3.03 -2.68 -11.06
N PHE A 54 3.15 -3.65 -11.96
CA PHE A 54 3.34 -5.04 -11.60
C PHE A 54 4.55 -5.57 -12.35
N ASN A 55 5.26 -6.51 -11.74
CA ASN A 55 6.32 -7.25 -12.39
C ASN A 55 6.15 -8.75 -12.12
N ASP A 56 6.56 -9.52 -13.12
CA ASP A 56 6.41 -10.96 -13.18
C ASP A 56 7.79 -11.60 -13.12
N MET A 57 8.06 -12.37 -12.06
CA MET A 57 9.26 -13.17 -11.95
C MET A 57 8.94 -14.65 -12.10
N ASN A 58 9.62 -15.29 -13.04
CA ASN A 58 9.46 -16.73 -13.24
C ASN A 58 10.34 -17.49 -12.23
N CYS A 59 9.75 -18.49 -11.60
CA CYS A 59 10.45 -19.52 -10.83
C CYS A 59 10.85 -20.65 -11.81
N VAL A 60 11.91 -20.47 -12.60
CA VAL A 60 12.47 -21.52 -13.50
C VAL A 60 13.82 -21.09 -14.09
N ASP A 61 14.77 -21.94 -14.49
CA ASP A 61 15.13 -23.36 -14.25
C ASP A 61 16.54 -23.51 -14.85
N ASN A 62 17.53 -24.05 -14.10
CA ASN A 62 18.82 -24.65 -14.55
C ASN A 62 19.91 -24.69 -13.47
N ILE A 63 19.60 -24.36 -12.22
CA ILE A 63 20.52 -24.57 -11.10
C ILE A 63 20.05 -25.81 -10.35
N LYS A 64 20.62 -26.96 -10.74
CA LYS A 64 20.68 -28.26 -10.05
C LYS A 64 19.75 -28.45 -8.82
N GLU A 65 18.76 -29.32 -8.93
CA GLU A 65 18.09 -30.01 -7.80
C GLU A 65 17.51 -29.12 -6.67
N VAL A 66 17.02 -27.92 -6.97
CA VAL A 66 16.39 -27.05 -5.95
C VAL A 66 14.86 -27.19 -6.01
N SER A 67 14.22 -27.40 -4.85
CA SER A 67 12.76 -27.57 -4.77
C SER A 67 12.01 -26.30 -5.18
N LEU A 68 10.78 -26.44 -5.69
CA LEU A 68 9.93 -25.29 -6.07
C LEU A 68 9.79 -24.27 -4.94
N ARG A 69 9.74 -24.74 -3.68
CA ARG A 69 9.66 -23.87 -2.50
C ARG A 69 10.91 -23.03 -2.33
N GLU A 70 12.09 -23.63 -2.44
CA GLU A 70 13.36 -22.90 -2.32
C GLU A 70 13.54 -21.89 -3.47
N GLN A 71 13.02 -22.20 -4.67
CA GLN A 71 12.99 -21.26 -5.78
C GLN A 71 12.09 -20.05 -5.49
N GLN A 72 10.92 -20.29 -4.90
CA GLN A 72 10.03 -19.22 -4.46
C GLN A 72 10.67 -18.37 -3.36
N ASP A 73 11.32 -19.00 -2.37
CA ASP A 73 12.01 -18.30 -1.29
C ASP A 73 13.14 -17.41 -1.82
N TYR A 74 13.90 -17.90 -2.80
CA TYR A 74 14.92 -17.12 -3.49
C TYR A 74 14.33 -15.88 -4.17
N ILE A 75 13.24 -16.06 -4.91
CA ILE A 75 12.56 -14.96 -5.61
C ILE A 75 11.99 -13.95 -4.60
N MET A 76 11.38 -14.41 -3.51
CA MET A 76 10.88 -13.54 -2.43
C MET A 76 12.01 -12.75 -1.77
N LYS A 77 13.21 -13.34 -1.65
CA LYS A 77 14.40 -12.62 -1.19
C LYS A 77 14.82 -11.54 -2.18
N CYS A 78 14.88 -11.84 -3.47
CA CYS A 78 15.18 -10.83 -4.50
C CYS A 78 14.17 -9.67 -4.50
N ILE A 79 12.88 -9.97 -4.30
CA ILE A 79 11.85 -8.94 -4.11
C ILE A 79 12.22 -8.09 -2.89
N SER A 80 12.51 -8.72 -1.76
CA SER A 80 12.84 -8.00 -0.51
C SER A 80 14.07 -7.11 -0.66
N ASP A 81 15.13 -7.61 -1.30
CA ASP A 81 16.36 -6.85 -1.56
C ASP A 81 16.07 -5.62 -2.44
N LEU A 82 15.23 -5.76 -3.48
CA LEU A 82 14.81 -4.63 -4.33
C LEU A 82 14.13 -3.51 -3.54
N PHE A 83 13.19 -3.85 -2.65
CA PHE A 83 12.48 -2.84 -1.83
C PHE A 83 13.34 -2.28 -0.70
N TYR A 84 14.35 -3.03 -0.25
CA TYR A 84 15.34 -2.52 0.69
C TYR A 84 16.25 -1.46 0.03
N GLU A 85 16.69 -1.70 -1.20
CA GLU A 85 17.52 -0.77 -1.98
C GLU A 85 16.76 0.47 -2.48
N ASN A 86 15.43 0.36 -2.63
CA ASN A 86 14.56 1.43 -3.11
C ASN A 86 13.47 1.74 -2.06
N PRO A 87 13.83 2.40 -0.94
CA PRO A 87 12.90 2.65 0.17
C PRO A 87 11.72 3.55 -0.21
N GLU A 88 11.80 4.25 -1.34
CA GLU A 88 10.72 5.03 -1.89
C GLU A 88 9.69 4.20 -2.66
N TYR A 89 9.91 2.90 -2.88
CA TYR A 89 8.96 1.98 -3.51
C TYR A 89 8.10 1.30 -2.44
N ASP A 90 6.80 1.20 -2.69
CA ASP A 90 5.90 0.51 -1.76
C ASP A 90 5.40 -0.78 -2.40
N LEU A 91 5.71 -1.92 -1.78
CA LEU A 91 5.13 -3.20 -2.15
C LEU A 91 3.64 -3.23 -1.76
N ILE A 92 2.77 -3.48 -2.73
CA ILE A 92 1.31 -3.49 -2.55
C ILE A 92 0.79 -4.92 -2.38
N ASN A 93 1.23 -5.84 -3.24
CA ASN A 93 0.74 -7.21 -3.26
C ASN A 93 1.77 -8.17 -3.85
N VAL A 94 1.73 -9.44 -3.45
CA VAL A 94 2.49 -10.52 -4.05
C VAL A 94 1.56 -11.71 -4.27
N GLU A 95 1.54 -12.23 -5.49
CA GLU A 95 0.69 -13.32 -5.93
C GLU A 95 1.54 -14.43 -6.55
N THR A 96 1.25 -15.66 -6.17
CA THR A 96 1.82 -16.84 -6.81
C THR A 96 0.90 -17.29 -7.94
N LEU A 97 1.45 -17.42 -9.15
CA LEU A 97 0.76 -17.79 -10.38
C LEU A 97 1.33 -19.08 -10.96
N ASN A 98 0.61 -19.68 -11.91
CA ASN A 98 1.02 -20.88 -12.64
C ASN A 98 1.51 -22.00 -11.70
N ASP A 99 0.67 -22.43 -10.75
CA ASP A 99 0.99 -23.52 -9.80
C ASP A 99 2.27 -23.36 -8.99
N GLY A 100 2.75 -22.12 -8.82
CA GLY A 100 3.98 -21.86 -8.07
C GLY A 100 5.18 -21.45 -8.92
N TYR A 101 5.11 -21.62 -10.24
CA TYR A 101 6.21 -21.35 -11.15
C TYR A 101 6.39 -19.88 -11.50
N LYS A 102 5.55 -18.99 -10.95
CA LYS A 102 5.64 -17.57 -11.22
C LYS A 102 5.18 -16.77 -10.01
N ILE A 103 5.91 -15.71 -9.69
CA ILE A 103 5.53 -14.74 -8.67
C ILE A 103 5.32 -13.40 -9.35
N ARG A 104 4.12 -12.86 -9.20
CA ARG A 104 3.76 -11.49 -9.60
C ARG A 104 3.75 -10.61 -8.37
N TYR A 105 4.45 -9.49 -8.40
CA TYR A 105 4.34 -8.49 -7.34
C TYR A 105 3.92 -7.14 -7.89
N TRP A 106 3.06 -6.47 -7.13
CA TRP A 106 2.51 -5.17 -7.43
C TRP A 106 3.17 -4.17 -6.50
N TYR A 107 3.56 -3.03 -7.04
CA TYR A 107 4.24 -2.01 -6.27
C TYR A 107 3.92 -0.63 -6.79
N SER A 108 4.08 0.37 -5.93
CA SER A 108 4.01 1.76 -6.32
C SER A 108 5.39 2.39 -6.28
N ILE A 109 5.63 3.34 -7.19
CA ILE A 109 6.80 4.21 -7.21
C ILE A 109 6.36 5.68 -7.20
N PRO A 110 7.21 6.62 -6.76
CA PRO A 110 6.92 8.04 -6.91
C PRO A 110 6.71 8.42 -8.38
N ALA A 111 5.73 9.27 -8.68
CA ALA A 111 5.39 9.71 -10.03
C ALA A 111 6.54 10.47 -10.72
N SER A 112 7.44 11.07 -9.95
CA SER A 112 8.69 11.68 -10.47
C SER A 112 9.62 10.66 -11.12
N GLN A 113 9.53 9.39 -10.72
CA GLN A 113 10.28 8.27 -11.28
C GLN A 113 9.49 7.48 -12.34
N ASP A 114 8.20 7.77 -12.54
CA ASP A 114 7.43 7.14 -13.62
C ASP A 114 7.80 7.74 -14.97
N ALA A 115 8.62 7.01 -15.73
CA ALA A 115 9.02 7.40 -17.08
C ALA A 115 7.84 7.58 -18.05
N ARG A 116 6.66 6.98 -17.78
CA ARG A 116 5.45 7.14 -18.61
C ARG A 116 4.77 8.50 -18.44
N ARG A 117 5.12 9.27 -17.39
CA ARG A 117 4.54 10.59 -17.09
C ARG A 117 5.41 11.76 -17.59
N LYS A 118 6.55 11.50 -18.22
CA LYS A 118 7.42 12.49 -18.88
C LYS A 118 7.08 12.59 -20.36
#